data_AF-A0A968ZK96-F1
#
_entry.id   AF-A0A968ZK96-F1
#
_cell.length_a   1.000
_cell.length_b   1.000
_cell.length_c   1.000
_cell.angle_alpha   90.00
_cell.angle_beta   90.00
_cell.angle_gamma   90.00
#
_symmetry.space_group_name_H-M   'P 1'
#
loop_
_entity.id
_entity.type
_entity.pdbx_description
1 polymer ?
#
loop_
_entity_poly.entity_id
_entity_poly.type
_entity_poly.pdbx_seq_one_letter_code
_entity_poly.pdbx_strand_id
1 'polypeptide(L)' 'MASSTGIDRNCTFRPNDACATVEVAPGGQFLIDPCCNSTFDFSGIPTSGPSRRNLIQYNTTRSGSLLYVEN' A
#
# COMPACT_ATOMS: atom_id res chain seq x y z
N MET A 1 19.78 -3.37 -13.57
CA MET A 1 19.06 -2.59 -12.54
C MET A 1 17.71 -3.26 -12.36
N ALA A 2 17.31 -3.60 -11.13
CA ALA A 2 16.00 -4.19 -10.86
C ALA A 2 15.07 -3.08 -10.36
N SER A 3 13.92 -2.92 -11.00
CA SER A 3 12.87 -1.99 -10.57
C SER A 3 11.70 -2.77 -9.97
N SER A 4 11.23 -2.34 -8.80
CA SER A 4 10.07 -2.89 -8.10
C SER A 4 9.12 -1.76 -7.72
N THR A 5 7.82 -2.04 -7.68
CA THR A 5 6.80 -1.07 -7.25
C THR A 5 6.46 -1.30 -5.78
N GLY A 6 6.70 -0.29 -4.95
CA GLY A 6 6.22 -0.21 -3.57
C GLY A 6 4.87 0.48 -3.50
N ILE A 7 4.17 0.33 -2.38
CA ILE A 7 2.86 0.95 -2.14
C ILE A 7 2.81 1.56 -0.74
N ASP A 8 2.08 2.66 -0.62
CA ASP A 8 1.85 3.34 0.66
C ASP A 8 1.19 2.41 1.67
N ARG A 9 1.63 2.55 2.92
CA ARG A 9 1.18 1.70 4.03
C ARG A 9 -0.03 2.29 4.74
N ASN A 10 -0.53 3.47 4.39
CA ASN A 10 -1.63 4.12 5.09
C ASN A 10 -2.96 4.11 4.30
N CYS A 11 -4.06 3.83 5.00
CA CYS A 11 -5.39 3.95 4.41
C CYS A 11 -5.68 5.39 3.98
N THR A 12 -6.01 5.58 2.70
CA THR A 12 -6.21 6.91 2.12
C THR A 12 -7.43 7.66 2.65
N PHE A 13 -8.29 6.98 3.42
CA PHE A 13 -9.43 7.59 4.12
C PHE A 13 -9.03 8.29 5.42
N ARG A 14 -8.09 7.73 6.19
CA ARG A 14 -7.58 8.29 7.45
C ARG A 14 -6.07 8.04 7.60
N PRO A 15 -5.25 8.70 6.77
CA PRO A 15 -3.82 8.41 6.69
C PRO A 15 -3.02 8.86 7.92
N ASN A 16 -3.63 9.61 8.86
CA ASN A 16 -2.94 10.07 10.07
C ASN A 16 -3.30 9.26 11.32
N ASP A 17 -4.19 8.27 11.20
CA ASP A 17 -4.53 7.40 12.32
C ASP A 17 -3.37 6.44 12.59
N ALA A 18 -2.96 6.30 13.86
CA ALA A 18 -1.83 5.45 14.25
C ALA A 18 -2.02 3.96 13.89
N CYS A 19 -3.28 3.54 13.72
CA CYS A 19 -3.68 2.19 13.35
C CYS A 19 -3.84 1.98 11.84
N ALA A 20 -3.76 3.05 11.02
CA ALA A 20 -4.05 2.98 9.59
C ALA A 20 -2.89 2.33 8.83
N THR A 21 -2.59 1.06 9.13
CA THR A 21 -1.56 0.29 8.45
C THR A 21 -2.22 -0.73 7.54
N VAL A 22 -2.00 -0.58 6.24
CA VAL A 22 -2.36 -1.55 5.21
C VAL A 22 -1.42 -2.75 5.32
N GLU A 23 -1.99 -3.93 5.44
CA GLU A 23 -1.30 -5.20 5.54
C GLU A 23 -1.88 -6.23 4.57
N VAL A 24 -1.18 -7.35 4.40
CA VAL A 24 -1.68 -8.45 3.60
C VAL A 24 -2.76 -9.18 4.41
N ALA A 25 -3.96 -9.30 3.86
CA ALA A 25 -5.07 -9.94 4.55
C ALA A 25 -4.77 -11.40 4.87
N PRO A 26 -5.38 -11.97 5.93
CA PRO A 26 -5.26 -13.40 6.24
C PRO A 26 -5.63 -14.26 5.02
N GLY A 27 -4.64 -15.00 4.50
CA GLY A 27 -4.78 -15.81 3.28
C GLY A 27 -4.06 -15.23 2.04
N GLY A 28 -3.61 -13.99 2.06
CA GLY A 28 -2.71 -13.45 1.04
C GLY A 28 -3.35 -13.12 -0.30
N GLN A 29 -4.68 -12.92 -0.34
CA GLN A 29 -5.40 -12.62 -1.59
C GLN A 29 -5.53 -11.13 -1.90
N PHE A 30 -5.47 -10.27 -0.89
CA PHE A 30 -5.66 -8.82 -1.02
C PHE A 30 -4.99 -8.09 0.13
N LEU A 31 -4.99 -6.75 0.06
CA LEU A 31 -4.51 -5.88 1.11
C LEU A 31 -5.68 -5.34 1.92
N ILE A 32 -5.51 -5.20 3.23
CA ILE A 32 -6.52 -4.70 4.15
C ILE A 32 -5.92 -3.70 5.13
N ASP A 33 -6.65 -2.64 5.44
CA ASP A 33 -6.40 -1.84 6.63
C ASP A 33 -7.43 -2.23 7.69
N PRO A 34 -7.03 -2.88 8.80
CA PRO A 34 -7.96 -3.35 9.83
C PRO A 34 -8.57 -2.22 10.67
N CYS A 35 -8.05 -1.00 10.57
CA CYS A 35 -8.58 0.15 11.30
C CYS A 35 -9.72 0.84 10.56
N CYS A 36 -9.58 1.02 9.25
CA CYS A 36 -10.62 1.64 8.41
C CYS A 36 -11.49 0.61 7.66
N ASN A 37 -11.18 -0.68 7.76
CA ASN A 37 -11.81 -1.80 7.05
C ASN A 37 -11.83 -1.62 5.51
N SER A 38 -10.90 -0.83 4.96
CA SER A 38 -10.76 -0.72 3.50
C SER A 38 -9.89 -1.86 2.99
N THR A 39 -10.27 -2.40 1.84
CA THR A 39 -9.48 -3.41 1.14
C THR A 39 -8.97 -2.86 -0.18
N PHE A 40 -7.81 -3.34 -0.60
CA PHE A 40 -7.16 -2.94 -1.84
C PHE A 40 -6.64 -4.18 -2.57
N ASP A 41 -6.54 -4.10 -3.89
CA ASP A 41 -5.76 -5.08 -4.65
C ASP A 41 -4.24 -4.84 -4.45
N PHE A 42 -3.41 -5.73 -5.00
CA PHE A 42 -1.95 -5.59 -4.93
C PHE A 42 -1.40 -4.42 -5.77
N SER A 43 -2.23 -3.78 -6.58
CA SER A 43 -1.90 -2.54 -7.30
C SER A 43 -2.25 -1.29 -6.48
N GLY A 44 -2.83 -1.46 -5.27
CA GLY A 44 -3.27 -0.37 -4.40
C GLY A 44 -4.61 0.23 -4.77
N ILE A 45 -5.39 -0.41 -5.64
CA ILE A 45 -6.73 0.06 -6.04
C ILE A 45 -7.73 -0.35 -4.95
N PRO A 46 -8.58 0.57 -4.45
CA PRO A 46 -9.59 0.23 -3.45
C PRO A 46 -10.63 -0.74 -4.02
N THR A 47 -10.91 -1.82 -3.31
CA THR A 47 -11.90 -2.83 -3.69
C THR A 47 -13.13 -2.83 -2.77
N SER A 48 -12.99 -2.37 -1.53
CA SER A 48 -14.09 -2.25 -0.56
C SER A 48 -13.78 -1.22 0.54
N GLY A 49 -14.80 -0.85 1.30
CA GLY A 49 -14.72 0.04 2.46
C GLY A 49 -14.82 1.54 2.13
N PRO A 50 -14.42 2.41 3.08
CA PRO A 50 -14.56 3.87 2.96
C PRO A 50 -13.50 4.52 2.06
N SER A 51 -12.37 3.85 1.79
CA SER A 51 -11.34 4.36 0.88
C SER A 51 -11.89 4.59 -0.54
N ARG A 52 -11.55 5.74 -1.13
CA ARG A 52 -11.93 6.14 -2.51
C ARG A 52 -10.74 6.52 -3.37
N ARG A 53 -9.54 6.54 -2.79
CA ARG A 53 -8.30 6.91 -3.47
C ARG A 53 -7.34 5.73 -3.42
N ASN A 54 -6.63 5.51 -4.51
CA ASN A 54 -5.62 4.47 -4.62
C ASN A 54 -4.46 4.74 -3.66
N LEU A 55 -3.81 3.69 -3.18
CA LEU A 55 -2.54 3.80 -2.46
C LEU A 55 -1.50 4.43 -3.38
N ILE A 56 -0.65 5.28 -2.80
CA ILE A 56 0.45 5.89 -3.55
C ILE A 56 1.43 4.78 -3.92
N GLN A 57 1.82 4.73 -5.19
CA GLN A 57 2.86 3.81 -5.66
C GLN A 57 4.20 4.51 -5.61
N TYR A 58 5.23 3.79 -5.19
CA TYR A 58 6.60 4.26 -5.17
C TYR A 58 7.42 3.42 -6.13
N ASN A 59 8.09 4.06 -7.08
CA ASN A 59 9.05 3.37 -7.90
C ASN A 59 10.31 3.14 -7.07
N THR A 60 10.68 1.87 -6.91
CA THR A 60 11.92 1.51 -6.23
C THR A 60 12.90 0.95 -7.23
N THR A 61 14.10 1.52 -7.28
CA THR A 61 15.18 1.01 -8.11
C THR A 61 16.31 0.52 -7.21
N ARG A 62 16.81 -0.68 -7.50
CA ARG A 62 17.90 -1.28 -6.75
C ARG A 62 19.19 -1.24 -7.55
N SER A 63 20.21 -0.60 -6.99
CA SER A 63 21.58 -0.57 -7.50
C SER A 63 22.52 -1.19 -6.47
N GLY A 64 22.90 -2.46 -6.66
CA GLY A 64 23.70 -3.22 -5.69
C GLY A 64 22.95 -3.45 -4.36
N SER A 65 23.46 -2.87 -3.27
CA SER A 65 22.83 -2.86 -1.95
C SER A 65 22.03 -1.59 -1.64
N LEU A 66 22.02 -0.61 -2.55
CA LEU A 66 21.27 0.63 -2.39
C LEU A 66 19.88 0.48 -3.01
N LEU A 67 18.86 0.92 -2.27
CA LEU A 67 17.48 1.06 -2.71
C LEU A 67 17.17 2.55 -2.86
N TYR A 68 16.81 2.97 -4.06
CA TYR A 68 16.29 4.30 -4.35
C TYR A 68 14.77 4.23 -4.40
N VAL A 69 14.08 5.20 -3.79
CA VAL A 69 12.62 5.27 -3.72
C VAL A 69 12.18 6.62 -4.28
N GLU A 70 11.37 6.60 -5.33
CA GLU A 70 10.89 7.76 -6.07
C GLU A 70 9.35 7.80 -6.08
N ASN A 71 8.76 9.00 -6.11
CA ASN A 71 7.33 9.24 -6.21
C ASN A 71 6.98 9.85 -7.57
#